data_AF-A0A2M8L7D0-F1
#
_entry.id   AF-A0A2M8L7D0-F1
#
_cell.length_a   1.000
_cell.length_b   1.000
_cell.length_c   1.000
_cell.angle_alpha   90.00
_cell.angle_beta   90.00
_cell.angle_gamma   90.00
#
_symmetry.space_group_name_H-M   'P 1'
#
loop_
_entity.id
_entity.type
_entity.pdbx_description
1 polymer ?
#
loop_
_entity_poly.entity_id
_entity_poly.type
_entity_poly.pdbx_seq_one_letter_code
_entity_poly.pdbx_strand_id
1 'polypeptide(L)'
;MENSGEQFLHQRDPKLHTTPPIEKTRKRAEARGETTSQRPAEKIGAYLGRLNRILDPQPLEQHPDFDRKQRNLEMLKKSLYDDVIIKPENLPQSYFANQTRLAREQGYGDIEISAAMREQAQEVIIADQRSTLDNWIEYFTSPDSNSYPIWAKYWVFTGMLQLSTFDKEKHAFGKRDKNTVAPFPDLNREALSYVIDAIVKKVNKKNIPAQADNPELQTLLQGANFGKLYVWAIEKVTPAQESELTKTDGEWVKYNQGSDHRLLVESLQGHGTGWCTVGEETAKNQLQNGDFYVYYSYDQNGQPTIPRIAIRMQGQSIGEVRGIAAQQNLDPYIVQSDILDKKLKEFGQEGVAYQKKSADMKQLTEIDHKTKRGEDLSIGDLRFLYEFGSKIQGFGYQKDPRINEIIQNRNIKADISRITGFSEDEISLTLNEALKGGIKYHYGYLYLDSLTSVEGLELPESIGGDLSLGNLTSAKGLKLPESIGGGLGLGRLT
;
A
#
# COMPACT_ATOMS: atom_id res chain seq x y z
N MET A 1 41.44 11.59 -14.18
CA MET A 1 41.99 12.29 -13.00
C MET A 1 42.09 11.25 -11.91
N GLU A 2 43.26 11.09 -11.32
CA GLU A 2 43.45 10.19 -10.18
C GLU A 2 42.54 10.64 -9.03
N ASN A 3 41.85 9.69 -8.38
CA ASN A 3 40.94 9.92 -7.24
C ASN A 3 39.72 10.84 -7.48
N SER A 4 39.21 10.96 -8.72
CA SER A 4 38.05 11.82 -9.02
C SER A 4 36.78 11.42 -8.25
N GLY A 5 36.56 10.12 -8.02
CA GLY A 5 35.43 9.61 -7.27
C GLY A 5 35.49 9.92 -5.78
N GLU A 6 36.66 9.77 -5.17
CA GLU A 6 36.92 10.08 -3.77
C GLU A 6 36.80 11.58 -3.50
N GLN A 7 37.27 12.41 -4.44
CA GLN A 7 37.06 13.86 -4.40
C GLN A 7 35.57 14.21 -4.48
N PHE A 8 34.82 13.55 -5.36
CA PHE A 8 33.38 13.71 -5.44
C PHE A 8 32.70 13.36 -4.10
N LEU A 9 33.03 12.22 -3.50
CA LEU A 9 32.49 11.83 -2.19
C LEU A 9 32.80 12.86 -1.10
N HIS A 10 34.03 13.38 -1.06
CA HIS A 10 34.42 14.42 -0.11
C HIS A 10 33.67 15.74 -0.33
N GLN A 11 33.40 16.12 -1.59
CA GLN A 11 32.60 17.31 -1.90
C GLN A 11 31.14 17.14 -1.45
N ARG A 12 30.60 15.92 -1.52
CA ARG A 12 29.24 15.61 -1.07
C ARG A 12 29.13 15.55 0.45
N ASP A 13 30.14 15.01 1.12
CA ASP A 13 30.26 15.01 2.58
C ASP A 13 31.69 15.42 2.98
N PRO A 14 31.90 16.71 3.29
CA PRO A 14 33.19 17.22 3.72
C PRO A 14 33.73 16.55 4.98
N LYS A 15 32.88 15.93 5.82
CA LYS A 15 33.29 15.27 7.05
C LYS A 15 33.56 13.78 6.87
N LEU A 16 33.24 13.19 5.71
CA LEU A 16 33.38 11.76 5.45
C LEU A 16 34.76 11.21 5.83
N HIS A 17 35.82 11.91 5.41
CA HIS A 17 37.22 11.54 5.66
C HIS A 17 37.65 11.52 7.14
N THR A 18 36.80 11.99 8.05
CA THR A 18 37.00 11.99 9.51
C THR A 18 36.07 11.03 10.25
N THR A 19 35.21 10.31 9.52
CA THR A 19 34.28 9.36 10.13
C THR A 19 35.04 8.19 10.81
N PRO A 20 34.48 7.61 11.88
CA PRO A 20 35.14 6.52 12.60
C PRO A 20 35.58 5.32 11.72
N PRO A 21 34.81 4.87 10.71
CA PRO A 21 35.24 3.77 9.83
C PRO A 21 36.50 4.09 9.01
N ILE A 22 36.62 5.34 8.53
CA ILE A 22 37.77 5.79 7.75
C ILE A 22 39.00 5.96 8.65
N GLU A 23 38.84 6.58 9.82
CA GLU A 23 39.92 6.68 10.81
C GLU A 23 40.41 5.31 11.29
N LYS A 24 39.50 4.36 11.51
CA LYS A 24 39.85 3.00 11.88
C LYS A 24 40.64 2.29 10.78
N THR A 25 40.37 2.59 9.51
CA THR A 25 41.13 2.04 8.38
C THR A 25 42.54 2.61 8.34
N ARG A 26 42.69 3.92 8.56
CA ARG A 26 44.00 4.58 8.68
C ARG A 26 44.83 4.00 9.83
N LYS A 27 44.25 3.93 11.04
CA LYS A 27 44.94 3.36 12.23
C LYS A 27 45.41 1.92 12.01
N ARG A 28 44.64 1.12 11.26
CA ARG A 28 45.03 -0.26 10.90
C ARG A 28 46.17 -0.32 9.90
N ALA A 29 46.21 0.60 8.93
CA ALA A 29 47.33 0.70 8.00
C ALA A 29 48.61 1.09 8.76
N GLU A 30 48.54 2.09 9.65
CA GLU A 30 49.67 2.52 10.50
C GLU A 30 50.18 1.39 11.41
N ALA A 31 49.27 0.63 12.02
CA ALA A 31 49.64 -0.52 12.84
C ALA A 31 50.37 -1.63 12.05
N ARG A 32 50.25 -1.65 10.72
CA ARG A 32 50.97 -2.57 9.82
C ARG A 32 52.25 -1.96 9.23
N GLY A 33 52.61 -0.74 9.64
CA GLY A 33 53.76 -0.01 9.11
C GLY A 33 53.54 0.56 7.69
N GLU A 34 52.30 0.60 7.20
CA GLU A 34 51.97 1.18 5.89
C GLU A 34 51.98 2.71 5.97
N THR A 35 52.55 3.40 4.97
CA THR A 35 52.49 4.87 4.87
C THR A 35 51.05 5.31 4.61
N THR A 36 50.54 6.24 5.42
CA THR A 36 49.20 6.79 5.29
C THR A 36 49.21 8.25 4.86
N SER A 37 48.21 8.65 4.08
CA SER A 37 48.02 10.05 3.68
C SER A 37 47.05 10.78 4.60
N GLN A 38 47.29 12.09 4.76
CA GLN A 38 46.38 13.00 5.46
C GLN A 38 45.38 13.68 4.51
N ARG A 39 45.53 13.55 3.19
CA ARG A 39 44.63 14.20 2.23
C ARG A 39 43.25 13.54 2.25
N PRO A 40 42.14 14.31 2.31
CA PRO A 40 40.79 13.75 2.45
C PRO A 40 40.44 12.67 1.42
N ALA A 41 40.69 12.93 0.13
CA ALA A 41 40.39 11.99 -0.95
C ALA A 41 41.20 10.69 -0.85
N GLU A 42 42.48 10.76 -0.47
CA GLU A 42 43.35 9.58 -0.32
C GLU A 42 42.93 8.73 0.89
N LYS A 43 42.47 9.36 1.99
CA LYS A 43 41.89 8.64 3.13
C LYS A 43 40.60 7.90 2.75
N ILE A 44 39.73 8.55 1.97
CA ILE A 44 38.51 7.92 1.46
C ILE A 44 38.87 6.76 0.53
N GLY A 45 39.82 6.95 -0.40
CA GLY A 45 40.29 5.88 -1.30
C GLY A 45 40.86 4.68 -0.55
N ALA A 46 41.67 4.90 0.50
CA ALA A 46 42.19 3.81 1.33
C ALA A 46 41.06 3.02 2.03
N TYR A 47 40.03 3.71 2.51
CA TYR A 47 38.83 3.07 3.05
C TYR A 47 38.06 2.28 2.01
N LEU A 48 37.79 2.86 0.83
CA LEU A 48 37.09 2.18 -0.27
C LEU A 48 37.86 0.97 -0.78
N GLY A 49 39.19 1.05 -0.89
CA GLY A 49 40.04 -0.09 -1.25
C GLY A 49 40.05 -1.20 -0.19
N ARG A 50 39.92 -0.84 1.09
CA ARG A 50 39.68 -1.83 2.15
C ARG A 50 38.28 -2.45 2.02
N LEU A 51 37.25 -1.64 1.76
CA LEU A 51 35.89 -2.11 1.56
C LEU A 51 35.82 -3.09 0.39
N ASN A 52 36.44 -2.74 -0.75
CA ASN A 52 36.49 -3.61 -1.92
C ASN A 52 37.12 -4.97 -1.61
N ARG A 53 38.22 -5.02 -0.85
CA ARG A 53 38.85 -6.29 -0.41
C ARG A 53 38.01 -7.12 0.55
N ILE A 54 37.02 -6.52 1.22
CA ILE A 54 36.08 -7.23 2.09
C ILE A 54 34.96 -7.84 1.24
N LEU A 55 34.42 -7.04 0.31
CA LEU A 55 33.32 -7.43 -0.58
C LEU A 55 33.76 -8.41 -1.66
N ASP A 56 35.02 -8.32 -2.09
CA ASP A 56 35.63 -9.17 -3.11
C ASP A 56 37.04 -9.62 -2.65
N PRO A 57 37.11 -10.52 -1.66
CA PRO A 57 38.39 -11.00 -1.14
C PRO A 57 39.02 -11.99 -2.12
N GLN A 58 40.35 -11.97 -2.20
CA GLN A 58 41.10 -13.04 -2.86
C GLN A 58 40.87 -14.39 -2.13
N PRO A 59 40.80 -15.52 -2.86
CA PRO A 59 40.71 -16.85 -2.28
C PRO A 59 41.86 -17.14 -1.31
N LEU A 60 41.62 -17.97 -0.30
CA LEU A 60 42.68 -18.44 0.59
C LEU A 60 43.35 -19.67 -0.04
N GLU A 61 44.60 -19.53 -0.48
CA GLU A 61 45.35 -20.62 -1.14
C GLU A 61 45.37 -21.92 -0.32
N GLN A 62 45.41 -21.81 1.01
CA GLN A 62 45.46 -22.96 1.93
C GLN A 62 44.08 -23.48 2.35
N HIS A 63 42.99 -22.77 1.99
CA HIS A 63 41.62 -23.11 2.35
C HIS A 63 40.66 -22.80 1.19
N PRO A 64 40.76 -23.54 0.06
CA PRO A 64 39.98 -23.26 -1.14
C PRO A 64 38.47 -23.41 -0.94
N ASP A 65 38.05 -24.28 -0.02
CA ASP A 65 36.63 -24.54 0.28
C ASP A 65 36.01 -23.49 1.23
N PHE A 66 36.82 -22.59 1.79
CA PHE A 66 36.32 -21.56 2.69
C PHE A 66 35.83 -20.34 1.91
N ASP A 67 34.51 -20.14 1.87
CA ASP A 67 33.91 -18.95 1.28
C ASP A 67 34.11 -17.71 2.17
N ARG A 68 35.28 -17.10 1.99
CA ARG A 68 35.66 -15.87 2.68
C ARG A 68 34.76 -14.70 2.30
N LYS A 69 34.22 -14.67 1.08
CA LYS A 69 33.33 -13.61 0.62
C LYS A 69 32.03 -13.69 1.39
N GLN A 70 31.40 -14.86 1.43
CA GLN A 70 30.17 -15.06 2.20
C GLN A 70 30.37 -14.68 3.66
N ARG A 71 31.42 -15.19 4.31
CA ARG A 71 31.71 -14.85 5.72
C ARG A 71 31.87 -13.34 5.95
N ASN A 72 32.51 -12.63 5.02
CA ASN A 72 32.66 -11.18 5.13
C ASN A 72 31.34 -10.43 4.94
N LEU A 73 30.50 -10.90 4.01
CA LEU A 73 29.17 -10.33 3.76
C LEU A 73 28.25 -10.52 4.96
N GLU A 74 28.25 -11.70 5.58
CA GLU A 74 27.47 -11.96 6.80
C GLU A 74 27.85 -11.01 7.94
N MET A 75 29.14 -10.77 8.13
CA MET A 75 29.62 -9.81 9.14
C MET A 75 29.22 -8.36 8.82
N LEU A 76 29.22 -8.00 7.54
CA LEU A 76 28.80 -6.68 7.09
C LEU A 76 27.30 -6.48 7.28
N LYS A 77 26.48 -7.44 6.82
CA LYS A 77 25.02 -7.49 6.98
C LYS A 77 24.65 -7.32 8.45
N LYS A 78 25.26 -8.10 9.35
CA LYS A 78 25.02 -7.98 10.80
C LYS A 78 25.27 -6.56 11.33
N SER A 79 26.40 -5.95 10.98
CA SER A 79 26.71 -4.58 11.41
C SER A 79 25.72 -3.56 10.85
N LEU A 80 25.30 -3.73 9.59
CA LEU A 80 24.32 -2.83 8.98
C LEU A 80 22.95 -2.99 9.65
N TYR A 81 22.52 -4.21 9.94
CA TYR A 81 21.23 -4.45 10.58
C TYR A 81 21.10 -3.71 11.92
N ASP A 82 22.16 -3.76 12.73
CA ASP A 82 22.19 -3.07 14.03
C ASP A 82 22.05 -1.53 13.90
N ASP A 83 22.51 -0.98 12.78
CA ASP A 83 22.59 0.46 12.53
C ASP A 83 21.35 1.02 11.80
N VAL A 84 20.78 0.29 10.84
CA VAL A 84 19.79 0.84 9.89
C VAL A 84 18.41 0.19 9.93
N ILE A 85 18.27 -0.98 10.54
CA ILE A 85 16.97 -1.67 10.66
C ILE A 85 16.24 -1.13 11.90
N ILE A 86 14.92 -0.95 11.76
CA ILE A 86 14.09 -0.51 12.88
C ILE A 86 14.21 -1.47 14.06
N LYS A 87 14.28 -0.91 15.26
CA LYS A 87 14.27 -1.69 16.51
C LYS A 87 12.84 -1.83 17.03
N PRO A 88 12.50 -2.95 17.69
CA PRO A 88 11.16 -3.18 18.27
C PRO A 88 10.60 -1.98 19.03
N GLU A 89 11.42 -1.37 19.88
CA GLU A 89 11.06 -0.23 20.72
C GLU A 89 10.79 1.09 19.96
N ASN A 90 11.23 1.19 18.70
CA ASN A 90 11.02 2.37 17.87
C ASN A 90 9.79 2.26 16.97
N LEU A 91 9.03 1.16 17.04
CA LEU A 91 7.85 0.97 16.21
C LEU A 91 6.75 1.98 16.62
N PRO A 92 6.37 2.93 15.74
CA PRO A 92 5.56 4.07 16.17
C PRO A 92 4.09 3.68 16.35
N GLN A 93 3.44 4.27 17.36
CA GLN A 93 2.00 4.07 17.59
C GLN A 93 1.15 4.50 16.38
N SER A 94 1.60 5.49 15.61
CA SER A 94 0.94 5.95 14.39
C SER A 94 0.81 4.86 13.33
N TYR A 95 1.73 3.88 13.28
CA TYR A 95 1.61 2.73 12.39
C TYR A 95 0.37 1.91 12.71
N PHE A 96 0.20 1.55 13.99
CA PHE A 96 -0.95 0.76 14.44
C PHE A 96 -2.26 1.54 14.36
N ALA A 97 -2.24 2.84 14.67
CA ALA A 97 -3.40 3.71 14.48
C ALA A 97 -3.83 3.75 13.00
N ASN A 98 -2.87 3.75 12.07
CA ASN A 98 -3.16 3.68 10.65
C ASN A 98 -3.76 2.31 10.24
N GLN A 99 -3.28 1.19 10.81
CA GLN A 99 -3.87 -0.13 10.56
C GLN A 99 -5.32 -0.21 11.05
N THR A 100 -5.60 0.27 12.27
CA THR A 100 -6.98 0.34 12.79
C THR A 100 -7.87 1.22 11.92
N ARG A 101 -7.37 2.38 11.46
CA ARG A 101 -8.10 3.27 10.55
C ARG A 101 -8.43 2.57 9.23
N LEU A 102 -7.46 1.91 8.59
CA LEU A 102 -7.67 1.21 7.32
C LEU A 102 -8.68 0.06 7.45
N ALA A 103 -8.56 -0.73 8.51
CA ALA A 103 -9.51 -1.82 8.79
C ALA A 103 -10.94 -1.27 8.99
N ARG A 104 -11.06 -0.16 9.72
CA ARG A 104 -12.34 0.53 9.90
C ARG A 104 -12.89 1.08 8.60
N GLU A 105 -12.06 1.67 7.75
CA GLU A 105 -12.46 2.17 6.43
C GLU A 105 -12.96 1.05 5.51
N GLN A 106 -12.39 -0.14 5.63
CA GLN A 106 -12.83 -1.37 4.96
C GLN A 106 -14.06 -2.01 5.63
N GLY A 107 -14.59 -1.45 6.72
CA GLY A 107 -15.77 -1.97 7.39
C GLY A 107 -15.54 -3.23 8.21
N TYR A 108 -14.30 -3.51 8.62
CA TYR A 108 -14.02 -4.48 9.69
C TYR A 108 -14.44 -3.97 11.08
N GLY A 109 -14.82 -2.69 11.18
CA GLY A 109 -15.20 -2.04 12.43
C GLY A 109 -14.01 -1.65 13.29
N ASP A 110 -14.25 -1.51 14.59
CA ASP A 110 -13.23 -1.12 15.55
C ASP A 110 -12.40 -2.33 15.99
N ILE A 111 -11.25 -2.49 15.34
CA ILE A 111 -10.29 -3.54 15.67
C ILE A 111 -9.37 -3.12 16.81
N GLU A 112 -9.21 -3.99 17.79
CA GLU A 112 -8.19 -3.83 18.84
C GLU A 112 -6.89 -4.53 18.41
N ILE A 113 -5.78 -3.79 18.48
CA ILE A 113 -4.46 -4.34 18.15
C ILE A 113 -3.90 -5.10 19.35
N SER A 114 -4.02 -6.42 19.32
CA SER A 114 -3.51 -7.32 20.36
C SER A 114 -1.97 -7.36 20.42
N ALA A 115 -1.42 -7.83 21.54
CA ALA A 115 0.03 -8.02 21.68
C ALA A 115 0.61 -8.93 20.59
N ALA A 116 -0.07 -10.03 20.26
CA ALA A 116 0.35 -10.95 19.21
C ALA A 116 0.35 -10.29 17.82
N MET A 117 -0.64 -9.45 17.51
CA MET A 117 -0.65 -8.68 16.25
C MET A 117 0.51 -7.69 16.16
N ARG A 118 0.90 -7.08 17.30
CA ARG A 118 2.07 -6.18 17.34
C ARG A 118 3.36 -6.92 17.11
N GLU A 119 3.53 -8.08 17.75
CA GLU A 119 4.69 -8.94 17.59
C GLU A 119 4.82 -9.42 16.14
N GLN A 120 3.73 -9.92 15.55
CA GLN A 120 3.71 -10.33 14.15
C GLN A 120 4.04 -9.16 13.21
N ALA A 121 3.45 -7.97 13.42
CA ALA A 121 3.76 -6.81 12.60
C ALA A 121 5.24 -6.41 12.71
N GLN A 122 5.80 -6.46 13.92
CA GLN A 122 7.21 -6.18 14.16
C GLN A 122 8.12 -7.15 13.41
N GLU A 123 7.85 -8.46 13.50
CA GLU A 123 8.61 -9.49 12.79
C GLU A 123 8.61 -9.25 11.28
N VAL A 124 7.43 -9.02 10.70
CA VAL A 124 7.28 -8.76 9.27
C VAL A 124 8.03 -7.50 8.85
N ILE A 125 7.87 -6.38 9.58
CA ILE A 125 8.54 -5.12 9.26
C ILE A 125 10.07 -5.27 9.28
N ILE A 126 10.60 -5.92 10.31
CA ILE A 126 12.04 -6.14 10.45
C ILE A 126 12.54 -7.07 9.34
N ALA A 127 11.82 -8.15 9.05
CA ALA A 127 12.16 -9.09 7.99
C ALA A 127 12.17 -8.41 6.61
N ASP A 128 11.16 -7.62 6.28
CA ASP A 128 11.07 -6.92 4.99
C ASP A 128 12.13 -5.83 4.84
N GLN A 129 12.49 -5.11 5.91
CA GLN A 129 13.63 -4.19 5.87
C GLN A 129 14.95 -4.93 5.66
N ARG A 130 15.12 -6.12 6.24
CA ARG A 130 16.33 -6.92 6.04
C ARG A 130 16.42 -7.46 4.61
N SER A 131 15.36 -8.09 4.10
CA SER A 131 15.36 -8.67 2.75
C SER A 131 15.56 -7.61 1.68
N THR A 132 14.88 -6.46 1.79
CA THR A 132 15.08 -5.36 0.82
C THR A 132 16.46 -4.73 0.90
N LEU A 133 17.08 -4.64 2.09
CA LEU A 133 18.48 -4.23 2.22
C LEU A 133 19.45 -5.26 1.60
N ASP A 134 19.19 -6.54 1.84
CA ASP A 134 19.98 -7.64 1.33
C ASP A 134 19.99 -7.66 -0.19
N ASN A 135 18.86 -7.41 -0.85
CA ASN A 135 18.77 -7.27 -2.30
C ASN A 135 19.78 -6.26 -2.86
N TRP A 136 19.98 -5.12 -2.19
CA TRP A 136 20.98 -4.14 -2.58
C TRP A 136 22.42 -4.62 -2.34
N ILE A 137 22.67 -5.25 -1.18
CA ILE A 137 24.00 -5.78 -0.83
C ILE A 137 24.41 -6.86 -1.81
N GLU A 138 23.50 -7.79 -2.12
CA GLU A 138 23.73 -8.91 -3.01
C GLU A 138 23.98 -8.42 -4.44
N TYR A 139 23.18 -7.49 -4.94
CA TYR A 139 23.44 -6.89 -6.26
C TYR A 139 24.80 -6.17 -6.34
N PHE A 140 25.15 -5.35 -5.35
CA PHE A 140 26.44 -4.63 -5.38
C PHE A 140 27.66 -5.52 -5.17
N THR A 141 27.46 -6.75 -4.70
CA THR A 141 28.51 -7.75 -4.49
C THR A 141 28.48 -8.85 -5.55
N SER A 142 27.47 -8.85 -6.43
CA SER A 142 27.39 -9.77 -7.57
C SER A 142 28.28 -9.30 -8.74
N PRO A 143 28.64 -10.23 -9.65
CA PRO A 143 29.39 -9.90 -10.86
C PRO A 143 28.71 -8.84 -11.75
N ASP A 144 27.38 -8.76 -11.74
CA ASP A 144 26.59 -7.85 -12.57
C ASP A 144 26.90 -6.37 -12.31
N SER A 145 27.41 -6.07 -11.11
CA SER A 145 27.78 -4.71 -10.71
C SER A 145 29.27 -4.42 -10.79
N ASN A 146 30.10 -5.36 -11.28
CA ASN A 146 31.57 -5.20 -11.33
C ASN A 146 32.04 -4.04 -12.21
N SER A 147 31.22 -3.62 -13.18
CA SER A 147 31.51 -2.45 -14.02
C SER A 147 31.43 -1.13 -13.23
N TYR A 148 30.73 -1.09 -12.10
CA TYR A 148 30.56 0.12 -11.30
C TYR A 148 31.78 0.38 -10.40
N PRO A 149 32.33 1.60 -10.42
CA PRO A 149 33.44 1.93 -9.53
C PRO A 149 32.98 1.93 -8.07
N ILE A 150 33.85 1.47 -7.17
CA ILE A 150 33.52 1.28 -5.75
C ILE A 150 33.02 2.55 -5.05
N TRP A 151 33.52 3.72 -5.44
CA TRP A 151 33.05 5.00 -4.90
C TRP A 151 31.59 5.30 -5.29
N ALA A 152 31.15 4.89 -6.48
CA ALA A 152 29.79 5.08 -6.94
C ALA A 152 28.84 4.09 -6.23
N LYS A 153 29.25 2.83 -6.07
CA LYS A 153 28.53 1.86 -5.22
C LYS A 153 28.35 2.40 -3.81
N TYR A 154 29.40 2.95 -3.21
CA TYR A 154 29.33 3.57 -1.88
C TYR A 154 28.37 4.75 -1.83
N TRP A 155 28.45 5.68 -2.79
CA TRP A 155 27.55 6.84 -2.88
C TRP A 155 26.08 6.43 -3.02
N VAL A 156 25.77 5.46 -3.88
CA VAL A 156 24.41 4.95 -4.04
C VAL A 156 23.94 4.28 -2.76
N PHE A 157 24.71 3.34 -2.23
CA PHE A 157 24.30 2.56 -1.06
C PHE A 157 24.00 3.47 0.14
N THR A 158 24.91 4.40 0.45
CA THR A 158 24.70 5.37 1.53
C THR A 158 23.56 6.34 1.27
N GLY A 159 23.31 6.70 0.01
CA GLY A 159 22.15 7.50 -0.37
C GLY A 159 20.83 6.73 -0.18
N MET A 160 20.78 5.48 -0.61
CA MET A 160 19.64 4.57 -0.51
C MET A 160 19.24 4.32 0.95
N LEU A 161 20.22 4.14 1.84
CA LEU A 161 19.98 3.95 3.28
C LEU A 161 19.21 5.11 3.95
N GLN A 162 19.19 6.29 3.34
CA GLN A 162 18.47 7.47 3.86
C GLN A 162 17.04 7.58 3.34
N LEU A 163 16.61 6.68 2.45
CA LEU A 163 15.33 6.76 1.76
C LEU A 163 14.28 5.88 2.47
N SER A 164 13.05 6.39 2.47
CA SER A 164 11.84 5.70 2.91
C SER A 164 10.93 5.46 1.69
N THR A 165 9.62 5.32 1.89
CA THR A 165 8.63 5.06 0.83
C THR A 165 8.71 6.06 -0.32
N PHE A 166 8.56 5.57 -1.55
CA PHE A 166 8.36 6.39 -2.75
C PHE A 166 6.94 6.95 -2.77
N ASP A 167 6.82 8.28 -2.80
CA ASP A 167 5.57 8.98 -2.96
C ASP A 167 5.39 9.35 -4.45
N LYS A 168 4.49 8.64 -5.13
CA LYS A 168 4.20 8.82 -6.55
C LYS A 168 3.59 10.19 -6.87
N GLU A 169 2.81 10.77 -5.97
CA GLU A 169 2.21 12.09 -6.18
C GLU A 169 3.24 13.20 -6.04
N LYS A 170 4.19 13.03 -5.11
CA LYS A 170 5.25 14.01 -4.88
C LYS A 170 6.50 13.78 -5.73
N HIS A 171 6.54 12.71 -6.52
CA HIS A 171 7.71 12.29 -7.31
C HIS A 171 8.99 12.31 -6.45
N ALA A 172 8.91 11.74 -5.24
CA ALA A 172 10.00 11.82 -4.27
C ALA A 172 9.97 10.67 -3.25
N PHE A 173 11.15 10.24 -2.81
CA PHE A 173 11.28 9.39 -1.63
C PHE A 173 11.13 10.21 -0.34
N GLY A 174 10.42 9.62 0.63
CA GLY A 174 10.49 10.07 2.01
C GLY A 174 11.91 9.91 2.59
N LYS A 175 12.17 10.56 3.73
CA LYS A 175 13.41 10.37 4.48
C LYS A 175 13.23 9.27 5.53
N ARG A 176 14.28 8.49 5.73
CA ARG A 176 14.35 7.47 6.78
C ARG A 176 14.85 8.07 8.10
N ASP A 177 14.22 7.64 9.18
CA ASP A 177 14.63 7.84 10.55
C ASP A 177 14.47 6.53 11.35
N LYS A 178 14.78 6.58 12.66
CA LYS A 178 14.72 5.42 13.54
C LYS A 178 13.31 4.81 13.70
N ASN A 179 12.25 5.56 13.36
CA ASN A 179 10.84 5.13 13.47
C ASN A 179 10.28 4.65 12.12
N THR A 180 11.08 4.65 11.06
CA THR A 180 10.63 4.30 9.71
C THR A 180 10.34 2.81 9.63
N VAL A 181 9.08 2.48 9.33
CA VAL A 181 8.60 1.10 9.17
C VAL A 181 8.74 0.59 7.74
N ALA A 182 8.88 1.48 6.76
CA ALA A 182 8.93 1.11 5.35
C ALA A 182 10.18 0.25 5.04
N PRO A 183 10.09 -0.70 4.09
CA PRO A 183 11.26 -1.37 3.51
C PRO A 183 12.18 -0.36 2.82
N PHE A 184 13.40 -0.80 2.47
CA PHE A 184 14.27 0.02 1.62
C PHE A 184 13.71 0.10 0.19
N PRO A 185 14.00 1.17 -0.57
CA PRO A 185 13.51 1.30 -1.93
C PRO A 185 13.84 0.09 -2.78
N ASP A 186 12.90 -0.32 -3.64
CA ASP A 186 13.11 -1.43 -4.55
C ASP A 186 14.32 -1.18 -5.45
N LEU A 187 15.10 -2.23 -5.68
CA LEU A 187 16.21 -2.22 -6.63
C LEU A 187 15.66 -2.34 -8.07
N ASN A 188 15.75 -1.27 -8.83
CA ASN A 188 15.56 -1.24 -10.27
C ASN A 188 16.96 -1.12 -10.92
N ARG A 189 17.42 -2.22 -11.51
CA ARG A 189 18.78 -2.34 -12.05
C ARG A 189 19.04 -1.41 -13.23
N GLU A 190 18.02 -1.17 -14.06
CA GLU A 190 18.12 -0.29 -15.23
C GLU A 190 18.19 1.18 -14.81
N ALA A 191 17.28 1.62 -13.94
CA ALA A 191 17.28 2.95 -13.34
C ALA A 191 18.63 3.24 -12.67
N LEU A 192 19.11 2.28 -11.89
CA LEU A 192 20.38 2.38 -11.19
C LEU A 192 21.57 2.49 -12.16
N SER A 193 21.58 1.68 -13.22
CA SER A 193 22.63 1.73 -14.25
C SER A 193 22.70 3.10 -14.90
N TYR A 194 21.54 3.68 -15.24
CA TYR A 194 21.45 5.03 -15.78
C TYR A 194 22.03 6.08 -14.81
N VAL A 195 21.61 6.04 -13.54
CA VAL A 195 22.08 7.00 -12.52
C VAL A 195 23.59 6.90 -12.32
N ILE A 196 24.12 5.69 -12.19
CA ILE A 196 25.56 5.47 -12.00
C ILE A 196 26.33 5.95 -13.23
N ASP A 197 25.91 5.58 -14.44
CA ASP A 197 26.58 5.99 -15.69
C ASP A 197 26.63 7.52 -15.81
N ALA A 198 25.51 8.20 -15.58
CA ALA A 198 25.43 9.66 -15.65
C ALA A 198 26.36 10.33 -14.62
N ILE A 199 26.38 9.85 -13.37
CA ILE A 199 27.25 10.42 -12.33
C ILE A 199 28.73 10.10 -12.58
N VAL A 200 29.07 8.89 -13.04
CA VAL A 200 30.44 8.51 -13.37
C VAL A 200 30.96 9.35 -14.54
N LYS A 201 30.15 9.58 -15.58
CA LYS A 201 30.50 10.47 -16.69
C LYS A 201 30.69 11.92 -16.20
N LYS A 202 29.78 12.45 -15.38
CA LYS A 202 29.89 13.78 -14.77
C LYS A 202 31.20 13.94 -13.99
N VAL A 203 31.49 13.03 -13.08
CA VAL A 203 32.69 13.07 -12.22
C VAL A 203 33.97 13.00 -13.06
N ASN A 204 33.96 12.22 -14.14
CA ASN A 204 35.07 12.12 -15.06
C ASN A 204 35.12 13.21 -16.13
N LYS A 205 34.24 14.22 -16.06
CA LYS A 205 34.11 15.31 -17.04
C LYS A 205 33.93 14.79 -18.49
N LYS A 206 33.27 13.66 -18.64
CA LYS A 206 32.87 13.09 -19.95
C LYS A 206 31.54 13.68 -20.38
N ASN A 207 31.32 13.77 -21.69
CA ASN A 207 30.04 14.21 -22.23
C ASN A 207 28.93 13.20 -21.87
N ILE A 208 27.74 13.70 -21.53
CA ILE A 208 26.54 12.91 -21.25
C ILE A 208 25.53 13.27 -22.33
N PRO A 209 25.32 12.44 -23.37
CA PRO A 209 24.45 12.79 -24.49
C PRO A 209 23.05 13.22 -24.07
N ALA A 210 22.43 12.50 -23.11
CA ALA A 210 21.10 12.82 -22.59
C ALA A 210 21.03 14.13 -21.76
N GLN A 211 22.17 14.67 -21.32
CA GLN A 211 22.23 15.90 -20.54
C GLN A 211 22.12 17.15 -21.42
N ALA A 212 22.54 17.10 -22.70
CA ALA A 212 22.59 18.26 -23.58
C ALA A 212 21.20 18.88 -23.82
N ASP A 213 20.17 18.05 -23.91
CA ASP A 213 18.81 18.46 -24.28
C ASP A 213 17.80 18.41 -23.11
N ASN A 214 18.25 18.11 -21.88
CA ASN A 214 17.36 17.96 -20.71
C ASN A 214 17.80 18.87 -19.53
N PRO A 215 17.17 20.06 -19.36
CA PRO A 215 17.47 20.98 -18.27
C PRO A 215 17.22 20.41 -16.87
N GLU A 216 16.19 19.58 -16.70
CA GLU A 216 15.87 18.95 -15.41
C GLU A 216 17.00 18.00 -14.98
N LEU A 217 17.44 17.13 -15.89
CA LEU A 217 18.56 16.22 -15.63
C LEU A 217 19.85 16.99 -15.32
N GLN A 218 20.09 18.13 -15.97
CA GLN A 218 21.22 19.00 -15.65
C GLN A 218 21.18 19.47 -14.19
N THR A 219 20.04 19.97 -13.72
CA THR A 219 19.85 20.40 -12.33
C THR A 219 20.01 19.25 -11.34
N LEU A 220 19.42 18.08 -11.65
CA LEU A 220 19.54 16.88 -10.81
C LEU A 220 20.99 16.41 -10.70
N LEU A 221 21.70 16.37 -11.83
CA LEU A 221 23.11 16.00 -11.88
C LEU A 221 23.96 16.99 -11.11
N GLN A 222 23.71 18.31 -11.18
CA GLN A 222 24.42 19.32 -10.39
C GLN A 222 24.29 19.02 -8.88
N GLY A 223 23.08 18.76 -8.41
CA GLY A 223 22.81 18.42 -7.00
C GLY A 223 23.40 17.07 -6.57
N ALA A 224 23.51 16.10 -7.49
CA ALA A 224 24.05 14.77 -7.26
C ALA A 224 23.46 14.09 -6.00
N ASN A 225 22.15 14.23 -5.81
CA ASN A 225 21.39 13.54 -4.78
C ASN A 225 20.89 12.21 -5.38
N PHE A 226 21.31 11.09 -4.78
CA PHE A 226 20.97 9.76 -5.29
C PHE A 226 19.45 9.57 -5.38
N GLY A 227 18.70 9.83 -4.31
CA GLY A 227 17.24 9.61 -4.29
C GLY A 227 16.51 10.38 -5.39
N LYS A 228 16.86 11.64 -5.64
CA LYS A 228 16.24 12.43 -6.72
C LYS A 228 16.60 11.92 -8.11
N LEU A 229 17.87 11.58 -8.36
CA LEU A 229 18.30 11.00 -9.62
C LEU A 229 17.66 9.63 -9.86
N TYR A 230 17.49 8.86 -8.79
CA TYR A 230 16.91 7.53 -8.84
C TYR A 230 15.40 7.56 -9.12
N VAL A 231 14.65 8.48 -8.50
CA VAL A 231 13.24 8.70 -8.89
C VAL A 231 13.13 9.06 -10.36
N TRP A 232 13.90 10.07 -10.80
CA TRP A 232 13.88 10.49 -12.19
C TRP A 232 14.20 9.32 -13.14
N ALA A 233 15.15 8.47 -12.79
CA ALA A 233 15.49 7.31 -13.62
C ALA A 233 14.41 6.24 -13.59
N ILE A 234 13.86 5.90 -12.42
CA ILE A 234 12.71 4.98 -12.27
C ILE A 234 11.57 5.45 -13.17
N GLU A 235 11.21 6.73 -13.16
CA GLU A 235 10.13 7.26 -14.00
C GLU A 235 10.42 7.23 -15.51
N LYS A 236 11.69 7.04 -15.91
CA LYS A 236 12.07 6.85 -17.32
C LYS A 236 12.11 5.39 -17.75
N VAL A 237 12.51 4.49 -16.86
CA VAL A 237 12.76 3.06 -17.19
C VAL A 237 11.65 2.13 -16.71
N THR A 238 10.90 2.50 -15.68
CA THR A 238 9.73 1.76 -15.26
C THR A 238 8.64 1.98 -16.31
N PRO A 239 7.96 0.93 -16.79
CA PRO A 239 6.86 1.06 -17.72
C PRO A 239 5.77 1.98 -17.18
N ALA A 240 5.81 3.22 -17.64
CA ALA A 240 4.70 4.16 -17.75
C ALA A 240 5.14 5.34 -18.63
N GLN A 241 5.82 5.08 -19.75
CA GLN A 241 5.52 5.96 -20.88
C GLN A 241 4.02 5.79 -21.12
N GLU A 242 3.28 6.89 -21.19
CA GLU A 242 1.84 6.87 -21.43
C GLU A 242 1.47 5.91 -22.58
N SER A 243 2.34 5.81 -23.59
CA SER A 243 2.26 4.88 -24.71
C SER A 243 2.23 3.38 -24.36
N GLU A 244 2.89 2.93 -23.29
CA GLU A 244 2.89 1.52 -22.89
C GLU A 244 1.65 1.17 -22.05
N LEU A 245 1.18 2.09 -21.21
CA LEU A 245 -0.03 1.86 -20.42
C LEU A 245 -1.31 1.88 -21.26
N THR A 246 -1.30 2.60 -22.40
CA THR A 246 -2.41 2.59 -23.37
C THR A 246 -2.67 1.20 -23.95
N LYS A 247 -1.65 0.33 -23.99
CA LYS A 247 -1.81 -1.08 -24.37
C LYS A 247 -2.16 -1.86 -23.11
N THR A 248 -3.41 -2.32 -23.05
CA THR A 248 -3.92 -3.06 -21.89
C THR A 248 -3.93 -4.56 -22.09
N ASP A 249 -3.61 -5.06 -23.29
CA ASP A 249 -3.54 -6.50 -23.56
C ASP A 249 -2.46 -7.16 -22.69
N GLY A 250 -2.76 -8.37 -22.23
CA GLY A 250 -1.98 -9.04 -21.21
C GLY A 250 -2.69 -10.25 -20.62
N GLU A 251 -2.10 -10.81 -19.57
CA GLU A 251 -2.53 -12.08 -18.99
C GLU A 251 -2.57 -12.03 -17.46
N TRP A 252 -3.48 -12.83 -16.89
CA TRP A 252 -3.51 -13.09 -15.46
C TRP A 252 -2.56 -14.23 -15.12
N VAL A 253 -1.61 -13.97 -14.23
CA VAL A 253 -0.76 -14.99 -13.61
C VAL A 253 -1.26 -15.25 -12.20
N LYS A 254 -1.42 -16.54 -11.88
CA LYS A 254 -1.82 -17.02 -10.56
C LYS A 254 -0.60 -17.57 -9.80
N TYR A 255 -0.39 -17.05 -8.60
CA TYR A 255 0.54 -17.58 -7.61
C TYR A 255 -0.29 -18.33 -6.57
N ASN A 256 -0.09 -19.65 -6.49
CA ASN A 256 -0.93 -20.50 -5.65
C ASN A 256 -0.64 -20.27 -4.16
N GLN A 257 -1.65 -20.48 -3.33
CA GLN A 257 -1.49 -20.50 -1.87
C GLN A 257 -0.35 -21.46 -1.46
N GLY A 258 0.56 -20.97 -0.62
CA GLY A 258 1.72 -21.72 -0.12
C GLY A 258 2.84 -21.96 -1.14
N SER A 259 2.75 -21.39 -2.35
CA SER A 259 3.82 -21.49 -3.35
C SER A 259 5.06 -20.66 -3.00
N ASP A 260 6.12 -20.82 -3.78
CA ASP A 260 7.36 -20.07 -3.59
C ASP A 260 7.14 -18.56 -3.83
N HIS A 261 7.09 -17.82 -2.73
CA HIS A 261 6.87 -16.38 -2.72
C HIS A 261 7.93 -15.58 -3.47
N ARG A 262 9.14 -16.13 -3.66
CA ARG A 262 10.21 -15.45 -4.39
C ARG A 262 9.84 -15.19 -5.84
N LEU A 263 9.08 -16.09 -6.48
CA LEU A 263 8.59 -15.89 -7.85
C LEU A 263 7.66 -14.68 -7.96
N LEU A 264 6.82 -14.45 -6.94
CA LEU A 264 5.97 -13.27 -6.87
C LEU A 264 6.81 -12.00 -6.64
N VAL A 265 7.74 -12.03 -5.67
CA VAL A 265 8.62 -10.89 -5.38
C VAL A 265 9.44 -10.49 -6.60
N GLU A 266 10.10 -11.45 -7.25
CA GLU A 266 10.92 -11.25 -8.45
C GLU A 266 10.11 -10.64 -9.59
N SER A 267 8.86 -11.09 -9.79
CA SER A 267 7.98 -10.56 -10.84
C SER A 267 7.49 -9.13 -10.61
N LEU A 268 7.59 -8.63 -9.37
CA LEU A 268 7.17 -7.27 -9.00
C LEU A 268 8.35 -6.32 -8.82
N GLN A 269 9.55 -6.85 -8.58
CA GLN A 269 10.74 -6.09 -8.23
C GLN A 269 11.11 -5.10 -9.34
N GLY A 270 11.36 -3.84 -8.96
CA GLY A 270 11.80 -2.79 -9.89
C GLY A 270 10.68 -2.17 -10.74
N HIS A 271 9.45 -2.70 -10.70
CA HIS A 271 8.31 -2.13 -11.41
C HIS A 271 7.65 -0.94 -10.69
N GLY A 272 8.14 -0.58 -9.49
CA GLY A 272 7.64 0.59 -8.77
C GLY A 272 6.13 0.54 -8.53
N THR A 273 5.55 -0.66 -8.35
CA THR A 273 4.10 -0.86 -8.22
C THR A 273 3.54 -0.08 -7.04
N GLY A 274 4.36 0.13 -6.00
CA GLY A 274 3.94 0.71 -4.73
C GLY A 274 3.23 -0.30 -3.83
N TRP A 275 3.22 -1.57 -4.21
CA TRP A 275 2.68 -2.67 -3.41
C TRP A 275 3.71 -3.12 -2.38
N CYS A 276 3.29 -3.31 -1.13
CA CYS A 276 4.16 -3.83 -0.07
C CYS A 276 4.60 -5.29 -0.31
N THR A 277 4.04 -5.96 -1.33
CA THR A 277 4.33 -7.36 -1.71
C THR A 277 5.75 -7.58 -2.24
N VAL A 278 6.55 -6.53 -2.44
CA VAL A 278 8.00 -6.67 -2.73
C VAL A 278 8.79 -7.07 -1.47
N GLY A 279 8.24 -6.89 -0.27
CA GLY A 279 8.79 -7.47 0.96
C GLY A 279 8.56 -8.98 1.00
N GLU A 280 9.64 -9.77 1.12
CA GLU A 280 9.57 -11.23 1.07
C GLU A 280 8.66 -11.84 2.14
N GLU A 281 8.72 -11.37 3.38
CA GLU A 281 7.89 -11.93 4.46
C GLU A 281 6.43 -11.49 4.28
N THR A 282 6.20 -10.27 3.78
CA THR A 282 4.86 -9.85 3.36
C THR A 282 4.30 -10.74 2.25
N ALA A 283 5.05 -11.01 1.18
CA ALA A 283 4.62 -11.86 0.07
C ALA A 283 4.31 -13.29 0.53
N LYS A 284 5.19 -13.85 1.36
CA LYS A 284 5.02 -15.17 1.98
C LYS A 284 3.76 -15.23 2.82
N ASN A 285 3.52 -14.26 3.70
CA ASN A 285 2.30 -14.20 4.51
C ASN A 285 1.03 -14.05 3.66
N GLN A 286 1.09 -13.29 2.56
CA GLN A 286 -0.04 -13.17 1.64
C GLN A 286 -0.34 -14.52 0.96
N LEU A 287 0.68 -15.21 0.46
CA LEU A 287 0.52 -16.52 -0.17
C LEU A 287 0.18 -17.63 0.82
N GLN A 288 0.54 -17.54 2.10
CA GLN A 288 0.06 -18.47 3.11
C GLN A 288 -1.45 -18.34 3.35
N ASN A 289 -1.96 -17.11 3.26
CA ASN A 289 -3.36 -16.79 3.52
C ASN A 289 -4.28 -17.05 2.33
N GLY A 290 -3.77 -17.09 1.10
CA GLY A 290 -4.58 -17.40 -0.08
C GLY A 290 -3.80 -17.28 -1.38
N ASP A 291 -4.47 -17.55 -2.50
CA ASP A 291 -3.92 -17.30 -3.82
C ASP A 291 -3.62 -15.79 -4.04
N PHE A 292 -2.67 -15.50 -4.93
CA PHE A 292 -2.38 -14.14 -5.36
C PHE A 292 -2.45 -14.09 -6.89
N TYR A 293 -3.19 -13.15 -7.44
CA TYR A 293 -3.30 -12.96 -8.89
C TYR A 293 -2.67 -11.64 -9.27
N VAL A 294 -1.88 -11.64 -10.34
CA VAL A 294 -1.36 -10.40 -10.93
C VAL A 294 -1.73 -10.38 -12.40
N TYR A 295 -2.30 -9.27 -12.85
CA TYR A 295 -2.48 -9.00 -14.27
C TYR A 295 -1.24 -8.29 -14.79
N TYR A 296 -0.60 -8.88 -15.80
CA TYR A 296 0.55 -8.30 -16.48
C TYR A 296 0.17 -7.90 -17.90
N SER A 297 0.33 -6.63 -18.24
CA SER A 297 0.26 -6.21 -19.65
C SER A 297 1.54 -6.60 -20.39
N TYR A 298 1.42 -6.79 -21.70
CA TYR A 298 2.55 -7.12 -22.56
C TYR A 298 3.52 -5.95 -22.70
N ASP A 299 4.81 -6.24 -22.61
CA ASP A 299 5.88 -5.30 -22.95
C ASP A 299 6.06 -5.16 -24.47
N GLN A 300 7.05 -4.36 -24.87
CA GLN A 300 7.36 -4.12 -26.29
C GLN A 300 7.75 -5.40 -27.06
N ASN A 301 8.20 -6.43 -26.34
CA ASN A 301 8.57 -7.74 -26.90
C ASN A 301 7.39 -8.73 -26.87
N GLY A 302 6.20 -8.30 -26.43
CA GLY A 302 5.02 -9.15 -26.30
C GLY A 302 5.03 -10.07 -25.09
N GLN A 303 5.90 -9.82 -24.09
CA GLN A 303 5.98 -10.65 -22.89
C GLN A 303 5.15 -10.04 -21.75
N PRO A 304 4.39 -10.84 -20.96
CA PRO A 304 3.52 -10.33 -19.91
C PRO A 304 4.33 -10.00 -18.65
N THR A 305 5.04 -8.88 -18.68
CA THR A 305 6.03 -8.50 -17.64
C THR A 305 5.66 -7.21 -16.91
N ILE A 306 4.64 -6.47 -17.35
CA ILE A 306 4.29 -5.17 -16.76
C ILE A 306 3.11 -5.34 -15.78
N PRO A 307 3.31 -5.38 -14.45
CA PRO A 307 2.22 -5.55 -13.50
C PRO A 307 1.27 -4.36 -13.53
N ARG A 308 -0.04 -4.62 -13.53
CA ARG A 308 -1.09 -3.58 -13.59
C ARG A 308 -2.11 -3.68 -12.47
N ILE A 309 -2.50 -4.91 -12.13
CA ILE A 309 -3.51 -5.20 -11.12
C ILE A 309 -3.02 -6.35 -10.26
N ALA A 310 -3.21 -6.27 -8.95
CA ALA A 310 -3.05 -7.39 -8.04
C ALA A 310 -4.37 -7.70 -7.34
N ILE A 311 -4.71 -8.98 -7.22
CA ILE A 311 -5.83 -9.48 -6.41
C ILE A 311 -5.25 -10.42 -5.36
N ARG A 312 -5.31 -10.01 -4.09
CA ARG A 312 -4.91 -10.84 -2.95
C ARG A 312 -6.14 -11.57 -2.43
N MET A 313 -6.08 -12.89 -2.38
CA MET A 313 -7.12 -13.70 -1.73
C MET A 313 -6.86 -13.86 -0.23
N GLN A 314 -7.93 -14.10 0.52
CA GLN A 314 -7.92 -14.54 1.90
C GLN A 314 -8.79 -15.80 1.99
N GLY A 315 -8.14 -16.96 1.97
CA GLY A 315 -8.78 -18.24 1.72
C GLY A 315 -9.44 -18.23 0.34
N GLN A 316 -10.78 -18.35 0.35
CA GLN A 316 -11.59 -18.34 -0.87
C GLN A 316 -12.19 -16.96 -1.19
N SER A 317 -12.05 -15.98 -0.29
CA SER A 317 -12.61 -14.64 -0.46
C SER A 317 -11.58 -13.67 -1.02
N ILE A 318 -12.05 -12.64 -1.72
CA ILE A 318 -11.18 -11.57 -2.23
C ILE A 318 -10.88 -10.64 -1.05
N GLY A 319 -9.61 -10.61 -0.64
CA GLY A 319 -9.17 -9.72 0.44
C GLY A 319 -8.94 -8.30 -0.06
N GLU A 320 -8.30 -8.14 -1.21
CA GLU A 320 -7.96 -6.82 -1.73
C GLU A 320 -7.65 -6.82 -3.23
N VAL A 321 -8.04 -5.75 -3.91
CA VAL A 321 -7.63 -5.43 -5.29
C VAL A 321 -6.81 -4.15 -5.27
N ARG A 322 -5.64 -4.16 -5.90
CA ARG A 322 -4.72 -3.03 -5.99
C ARG A 322 -4.33 -2.77 -7.43
N GLY A 323 -4.16 -1.51 -7.79
CA GLY A 323 -3.54 -1.09 -9.03
C GLY A 323 -2.21 -0.38 -8.79
N ILE A 324 -1.60 0.08 -9.89
CA ILE A 324 -0.28 0.73 -9.87
C ILE A 324 -0.33 2.26 -9.83
N ALA A 325 -1.51 2.88 -9.79
CA ALA A 325 -1.63 4.34 -9.71
C ALA A 325 -1.39 4.86 -8.27
N ALA A 326 -1.51 6.18 -8.09
CA ALA A 326 -1.42 6.81 -6.78
C ALA A 326 -2.38 6.15 -5.77
N GLN A 327 -1.91 5.96 -4.55
CA GLN A 327 -2.65 5.27 -3.47
C GLN A 327 -3.08 3.84 -3.83
N GLN A 328 -2.33 3.18 -4.73
CA GLN A 328 -2.61 1.83 -5.23
C GLN A 328 -3.97 1.71 -5.96
N ASN A 329 -4.47 2.82 -6.52
CA ASN A 329 -5.63 2.80 -7.40
C ASN A 329 -5.31 2.11 -8.74
N LEU A 330 -6.34 1.67 -9.45
CA LEU A 330 -6.20 1.23 -10.83
C LEU A 330 -5.74 2.40 -11.71
N ASP A 331 -4.87 2.11 -12.68
CA ASP A 331 -4.48 3.13 -13.66
C ASP A 331 -5.66 3.47 -14.60
N PRO A 332 -5.67 4.68 -15.20
CA PRO A 332 -6.82 5.15 -15.96
C PRO A 332 -7.22 4.27 -17.14
N TYR A 333 -6.27 3.54 -17.75
CA TYR A 333 -6.55 2.66 -18.89
C TYR A 333 -7.19 1.35 -18.44
N ILE A 334 -6.72 0.79 -17.32
CA ILE A 334 -7.38 -0.37 -16.70
C ILE A 334 -8.79 -0.02 -16.22
N VAL A 335 -9.01 1.16 -15.63
CA VAL A 335 -10.34 1.62 -15.21
C VAL A 335 -11.32 1.70 -16.39
N GLN A 336 -10.83 2.07 -17.58
CA GLN A 336 -11.63 2.16 -18.80
C GLN A 336 -11.80 0.80 -19.52
N SER A 337 -11.08 -0.22 -19.08
CA SER A 337 -11.16 -1.59 -19.62
C SER A 337 -12.14 -2.46 -18.84
N ASP A 338 -12.44 -3.65 -19.36
CA ASP A 338 -13.24 -4.66 -18.66
C ASP A 338 -12.40 -5.77 -18.01
N ILE A 339 -11.07 -5.58 -17.91
CA ILE A 339 -10.12 -6.61 -17.46
C ILE A 339 -10.41 -7.06 -16.02
N LEU A 340 -10.54 -6.10 -15.10
CA LEU A 340 -10.84 -6.42 -13.71
C LEU A 340 -12.25 -7.01 -13.59
N ASP A 341 -13.24 -6.42 -14.26
CA ASP A 341 -14.63 -6.89 -14.19
C ASP A 341 -14.79 -8.32 -14.71
N LYS A 342 -14.10 -8.66 -15.81
CA LYS A 342 -14.03 -10.04 -16.31
C LYS A 342 -13.43 -10.97 -15.26
N LYS A 343 -12.32 -10.57 -14.64
CA LYS A 343 -11.68 -11.39 -13.61
C LYS A 343 -12.56 -11.57 -12.37
N LEU A 344 -13.23 -10.52 -11.93
CA LEU A 344 -14.16 -10.58 -10.79
C LEU A 344 -15.34 -11.52 -11.07
N LYS A 345 -15.85 -11.55 -12.30
CA LYS A 345 -16.90 -12.51 -12.72
C LYS A 345 -16.46 -13.96 -12.62
N GLU A 346 -15.17 -14.26 -12.84
CA GLU A 346 -14.63 -15.63 -12.67
C GLU A 346 -14.72 -16.12 -11.22
N PHE A 347 -14.71 -15.22 -10.23
CA PHE A 347 -14.93 -15.56 -8.81
C PHE A 347 -16.41 -15.73 -8.44
N GLY A 348 -17.33 -15.61 -9.40
CA GLY A 348 -18.76 -15.83 -9.19
C GLY A 348 -19.36 -14.86 -8.17
N GLN A 349 -20.11 -15.41 -7.20
CA GLN A 349 -20.79 -14.61 -6.16
C GLN A 349 -19.82 -13.82 -5.28
N GLU A 350 -18.61 -14.34 -5.06
CA GLU A 350 -17.59 -13.63 -4.27
C GLU A 350 -17.15 -12.34 -4.99
N GLY A 351 -16.98 -12.38 -6.31
CA GLY A 351 -16.64 -11.19 -7.09
C GLY A 351 -17.71 -10.11 -7.02
N VAL A 352 -18.99 -10.50 -7.14
CA VAL A 352 -20.13 -9.59 -7.01
C VAL A 352 -20.20 -8.99 -5.60
N ALA A 353 -20.00 -9.82 -4.57
CA ALA A 353 -19.98 -9.37 -3.19
C ALA A 353 -18.82 -8.41 -2.91
N TYR A 354 -17.63 -8.69 -3.44
CA TYR A 354 -16.46 -7.82 -3.31
C TYR A 354 -16.71 -6.44 -3.93
N GLN A 355 -17.23 -6.40 -5.16
CA GLN A 355 -17.54 -5.13 -5.84
C GLN A 355 -18.49 -4.27 -5.02
N LYS A 356 -19.55 -4.88 -4.49
CA LYS A 356 -20.51 -4.18 -3.63
C LYS A 356 -19.84 -3.65 -2.34
N LYS A 357 -19.13 -4.51 -1.60
CA LYS A 357 -18.44 -4.11 -0.37
C LYS A 357 -17.45 -2.97 -0.60
N SER A 358 -16.66 -3.07 -1.67
CA SER A 358 -15.67 -2.05 -2.02
C SER A 358 -16.33 -0.70 -2.35
N ALA A 359 -17.40 -0.71 -3.17
CA ALA A 359 -18.15 0.50 -3.51
C ALA A 359 -18.82 1.13 -2.28
N ASP A 360 -19.49 0.32 -1.46
CA ASP A 360 -20.16 0.76 -0.24
C ASP A 360 -19.15 1.39 0.74
N MET A 361 -18.01 0.75 0.99
CA MET A 361 -16.99 1.27 1.91
C MET A 361 -16.32 2.55 1.41
N LYS A 362 -16.13 2.69 0.10
CA LYS A 362 -15.66 3.94 -0.50
C LYS A 362 -16.67 5.07 -0.26
N GLN A 363 -17.94 4.84 -0.57
CA GLN A 363 -18.99 5.85 -0.38
C GLN A 363 -19.19 6.21 1.10
N LEU A 364 -19.17 5.23 2.00
CA LEU A 364 -19.25 5.49 3.45
C LEU A 364 -18.08 6.32 3.96
N THR A 365 -16.87 6.06 3.45
CA THR A 365 -15.66 6.82 3.82
C THR A 365 -15.75 8.27 3.32
N GLU A 366 -16.27 8.50 2.11
CA GLU A 366 -16.52 9.85 1.60
C GLU A 366 -17.56 10.61 2.44
N ILE A 367 -18.65 9.95 2.87
CA ILE A 367 -19.68 10.53 3.74
C ILE A 367 -19.12 10.86 5.14
N ASP A 368 -18.32 9.96 5.72
CA ASP A 368 -17.64 10.20 7.00
C ASP A 368 -16.70 11.42 6.91
N HIS A 369 -15.94 11.52 5.83
CA HIS A 369 -15.08 12.68 5.56
C HIS A 369 -15.87 13.99 5.40
N LYS A 370 -16.97 14.00 4.64
CA LYS A 370 -17.87 15.16 4.52
C LYS A 370 -18.41 15.58 5.88
N THR A 371 -18.90 14.61 6.66
CA THR A 371 -19.45 14.81 8.01
C THR A 371 -18.42 15.44 8.94
N LYS A 372 -17.18 14.92 8.96
CA LYS A 372 -16.09 15.45 9.79
C LYS A 372 -15.67 16.87 9.41
N ARG A 373 -15.84 17.26 8.14
CA ARG A 373 -15.61 18.64 7.66
C ARG A 373 -16.82 19.57 7.85
N GLY A 374 -17.95 19.05 8.34
CA GLY A 374 -19.19 19.83 8.50
C GLY A 374 -19.88 20.16 7.17
N GLU A 375 -19.61 19.41 6.12
CA GLU A 375 -20.26 19.58 4.81
C GLU A 375 -21.67 18.96 4.82
N ASP A 376 -22.62 19.59 4.11
CA ASP A 376 -23.97 19.02 3.96
C ASP A 376 -23.94 17.76 3.09
N LEU A 377 -24.77 16.78 3.44
CA LEU A 377 -24.90 15.54 2.70
C LEU A 377 -25.94 15.70 1.59
N SER A 378 -25.59 15.25 0.39
CA SER A 378 -26.52 15.24 -0.73
C SER A 378 -27.66 14.24 -0.49
N ILE A 379 -28.75 14.34 -1.26
CA ILE A 379 -29.84 13.34 -1.20
C ILE A 379 -29.30 11.93 -1.48
N GLY A 380 -28.33 11.78 -2.40
CA GLY A 380 -27.69 10.50 -2.68
C GLY A 380 -26.91 9.94 -1.48
N ASP A 381 -26.15 10.81 -0.79
CA ASP A 381 -25.44 10.44 0.44
C ASP A 381 -26.41 10.01 1.55
N LEU A 382 -27.51 10.75 1.74
CA LEU A 382 -28.54 10.43 2.73
C LEU A 382 -29.25 9.12 2.40
N ARG A 383 -29.64 8.90 1.13
CA ARG A 383 -30.26 7.64 0.69
C ARG A 383 -29.35 6.45 0.97
N PHE A 384 -28.05 6.59 0.70
CA PHE A 384 -27.07 5.56 1.01
C PHE A 384 -26.96 5.33 2.52
N LEU A 385 -26.71 6.39 3.30
CA LEU A 385 -26.51 6.33 4.75
C LEU A 385 -27.69 5.68 5.49
N TYR A 386 -28.91 6.01 5.07
CA TYR A 386 -30.15 5.46 5.62
C TYR A 386 -30.59 4.13 4.95
N GLU A 387 -29.73 3.55 4.11
CA GLU A 387 -29.93 2.26 3.42
C GLU A 387 -31.23 2.19 2.59
N PHE A 388 -31.63 3.30 1.96
CA PHE A 388 -32.78 3.33 1.04
C PHE A 388 -32.47 2.52 -0.23
N GLY A 389 -33.04 1.32 -0.31
CA GLY A 389 -32.99 0.43 -1.47
C GLY A 389 -31.93 -0.67 -1.40
N SER A 390 -30.81 -0.46 -0.69
CA SER A 390 -29.80 -1.50 -0.49
C SER A 390 -29.09 -1.34 0.85
N LYS A 391 -28.78 -2.47 1.49
CA LYS A 391 -27.96 -2.51 2.71
C LYS A 391 -26.51 -2.18 2.41
N ILE A 392 -25.87 -1.43 3.30
CA ILE A 392 -24.44 -1.16 3.24
C ILE A 392 -23.69 -2.42 3.69
N GLN A 393 -22.75 -2.88 2.88
CA GLN A 393 -21.93 -4.05 3.17
C GLN A 393 -20.47 -3.66 3.34
N GLY A 394 -19.85 -4.13 4.43
CA GLY A 394 -18.41 -4.02 4.66
C GLY A 394 -17.72 -5.37 4.55
N PHE A 395 -16.40 -5.37 4.77
CA PHE A 395 -15.61 -6.60 4.83
C PHE A 395 -15.68 -7.30 6.20
N GLY A 396 -16.19 -6.61 7.23
CA GLY A 396 -16.48 -7.19 8.54
C GLY A 396 -17.81 -7.93 8.63
N TYR A 397 -18.02 -8.61 9.75
CA TYR A 397 -19.24 -9.39 10.04
C TYR A 397 -20.39 -8.54 10.60
N GLN A 398 -20.08 -7.38 11.16
CA GLN A 398 -21.03 -6.49 11.81
C GLN A 398 -21.30 -5.26 10.94
N LYS A 399 -22.44 -4.60 11.19
CA LYS A 399 -22.75 -3.31 10.56
C LYS A 399 -21.67 -2.30 10.95
N ASP A 400 -21.20 -1.52 9.97
CA ASP A 400 -20.12 -0.56 10.18
C ASP A 400 -20.54 0.49 11.25
N PRO A 401 -19.75 0.67 12.32
CA PRO A 401 -20.10 1.56 13.42
C PRO A 401 -20.23 3.03 12.97
N ARG A 402 -19.51 3.44 11.92
CA ARG A 402 -19.55 4.82 11.39
C ARG A 402 -20.96 5.23 10.99
N ILE A 403 -21.78 4.30 10.52
CA ILE A 403 -23.17 4.58 10.10
C ILE A 403 -23.96 5.16 11.28
N ASN A 404 -23.91 4.50 12.45
CA ASN A 404 -24.63 4.96 13.63
C ASN A 404 -24.02 6.24 14.21
N GLU A 405 -22.70 6.36 14.18
CA GLU A 405 -21.99 7.55 14.68
C GLU A 405 -22.30 8.82 13.87
N ILE A 406 -22.51 8.66 12.57
CA ILE A 406 -22.95 9.75 11.70
C ILE A 406 -24.42 10.06 11.99
N ILE A 407 -25.30 9.05 11.97
CA ILE A 407 -26.75 9.24 12.13
C ILE A 407 -27.13 9.86 13.49
N GLN A 408 -26.47 9.48 14.60
CA GLN A 408 -26.83 9.98 15.95
C GLN A 408 -26.70 11.51 16.08
N ASN A 409 -25.91 12.15 15.23
CA ASN A 409 -25.67 13.59 15.24
C ASN A 409 -26.54 14.34 14.21
N ARG A 410 -27.52 13.67 13.59
CA ARG A 410 -28.36 14.22 12.52
C ARG A 410 -29.82 14.36 12.93
N ASN A 411 -30.53 15.27 12.27
CA ASN A 411 -31.99 15.33 12.34
C ASN A 411 -32.59 14.33 11.35
N ILE A 412 -32.93 13.14 11.86
CA ILE A 412 -33.44 12.04 11.04
C ILE A 412 -34.73 12.44 10.30
N LYS A 413 -35.69 13.14 10.92
CA LYS A 413 -36.95 13.51 10.23
C LYS A 413 -36.69 14.44 9.05
N ALA A 414 -35.84 15.46 9.25
CA ALA A 414 -35.46 16.36 8.18
C ALA A 414 -34.75 15.64 7.02
N ASP A 415 -33.85 14.70 7.32
CA ASP A 415 -33.17 13.92 6.30
C ASP A 415 -34.12 13.00 5.52
N ILE A 416 -35.02 12.31 6.23
CA ILE A 416 -36.03 11.45 5.60
C ILE A 416 -36.99 12.29 4.75
N SER A 417 -37.38 13.47 5.23
CA SER A 417 -38.19 14.43 4.46
C SER A 417 -37.51 14.81 3.14
N ARG A 418 -36.20 15.11 3.17
CA ARG A 418 -35.41 15.38 1.95
C ARG A 418 -35.35 14.18 1.01
N ILE A 419 -35.31 12.95 1.53
CA ILE A 419 -35.23 11.72 0.75
C ILE A 419 -36.56 11.37 0.08
N THR A 420 -37.67 11.46 0.82
CA THR A 420 -38.98 10.97 0.40
C THR A 420 -39.86 12.06 -0.22
N GLY A 421 -39.62 13.33 0.14
CA GLY A 421 -40.47 14.47 -0.23
C GLY A 421 -41.69 14.68 0.68
N PHE A 422 -41.93 13.80 1.66
CA PHE A 422 -42.98 13.99 2.67
C PHE A 422 -42.58 15.05 3.68
N SER A 423 -43.57 15.73 4.28
CA SER A 423 -43.27 16.70 5.35
C SER A 423 -42.87 15.98 6.65
N GLU A 424 -42.16 16.67 7.56
CA GLU A 424 -41.65 16.06 8.79
C GLU A 424 -42.76 15.54 9.73
N ASP A 425 -43.97 16.12 9.66
CA ASP A 425 -45.15 15.68 10.40
C ASP A 425 -45.80 14.41 9.83
N GLU A 426 -45.58 14.13 8.55
CA GLU A 426 -45.98 12.89 7.88
C GLU A 426 -44.97 11.73 8.10
N ILE A 427 -43.89 11.99 8.85
CA ILE A 427 -42.81 11.04 9.10
C ILE A 427 -42.78 10.62 10.58
N SER A 428 -42.76 9.30 10.80
CA SER A 428 -42.62 8.71 12.13
C SER A 428 -41.27 8.01 12.31
N LEU A 429 -40.68 8.16 13.49
CA LEU A 429 -39.47 7.45 13.92
C LEU A 429 -39.75 6.42 15.02
N THR A 430 -40.95 6.47 15.61
CA THR A 430 -41.36 5.62 16.72
C THR A 430 -42.68 4.95 16.43
N LEU A 431 -42.91 3.80 17.08
CA LEU A 431 -44.17 3.07 17.03
C LEU A 431 -45.38 3.97 17.34
N ASN A 432 -45.28 4.76 18.41
CA ASN A 432 -46.39 5.63 18.84
C ASN A 432 -46.69 6.72 17.82
N GLU A 433 -45.69 7.24 17.11
CA GLU A 433 -45.94 8.19 16.03
C GLU A 433 -46.59 7.51 14.84
N ALA A 434 -46.11 6.33 14.45
CA ALA A 434 -46.59 5.57 13.30
C ALA A 434 -48.09 5.26 13.36
N LEU A 435 -48.64 5.11 14.58
CA LEU A 435 -50.03 4.74 14.83
C LEU A 435 -50.96 5.93 15.12
N LYS A 436 -50.50 7.18 15.00
CA LYS A 436 -51.34 8.38 15.27
C LYS A 436 -52.34 8.71 14.15
N GLY A 437 -52.24 8.03 13.01
CA GLY A 437 -52.95 8.40 11.78
C GLY A 437 -52.27 9.56 11.05
N GLY A 438 -52.43 9.63 9.73
CA GLY A 438 -51.84 10.68 8.88
C GLY A 438 -50.34 10.53 8.59
N ILE A 439 -49.70 9.46 9.04
CA ILE A 439 -48.29 9.17 8.72
C ILE A 439 -48.19 8.56 7.32
N LYS A 440 -47.31 9.11 6.49
CA LYS A 440 -46.99 8.60 5.15
C LYS A 440 -45.80 7.66 5.17
N TYR A 441 -44.81 7.95 6.01
CA TYR A 441 -43.58 7.16 6.07
C TYR A 441 -43.15 6.83 7.51
N HIS A 442 -42.83 5.57 7.75
CA HIS A 442 -42.18 5.14 8.99
C HIS A 442 -40.72 4.75 8.75
N TYR A 443 -39.81 5.38 9.50
CA TYR A 443 -38.39 5.06 9.45
C TYR A 443 -38.05 3.88 10.37
N GLY A 444 -37.46 2.84 9.79
CA GLY A 444 -37.01 1.65 10.52
C GLY A 444 -38.08 0.55 10.58
N TYR A 445 -37.92 -0.33 11.56
CA TYR A 445 -38.77 -1.50 11.76
C TYR A 445 -40.07 -1.14 12.49
N LEU A 446 -41.21 -1.62 11.99
CA LEU A 446 -42.52 -1.47 12.64
C LEU A 446 -42.99 -2.83 13.17
N TYR A 447 -42.72 -3.10 14.45
CA TYR A 447 -43.14 -4.32 15.12
C TYR A 447 -44.45 -4.09 15.89
N LEU A 448 -45.52 -4.73 15.42
CA LEU A 448 -46.89 -4.63 15.93
C LEU A 448 -47.38 -5.95 16.53
N ASP A 449 -46.46 -6.73 17.10
CA ASP A 449 -46.75 -8.07 17.60
C ASP A 449 -47.68 -8.07 18.83
N SER A 450 -48.00 -6.92 19.43
CA SER A 450 -49.02 -6.85 20.48
C SER A 450 -50.46 -6.82 19.93
N LEU A 451 -50.64 -6.57 18.63
CA LEU A 451 -51.97 -6.46 18.01
C LEU A 451 -52.56 -7.84 17.70
N THR A 452 -53.77 -8.09 18.20
CA THR A 452 -54.58 -9.28 17.90
C THR A 452 -55.76 -8.99 16.97
N SER A 453 -56.02 -7.71 16.69
CA SER A 453 -57.06 -7.20 15.80
C SER A 453 -56.53 -6.02 14.99
N VAL A 454 -57.11 -5.79 13.81
CA VAL A 454 -56.79 -4.67 12.90
C VAL A 454 -57.81 -3.53 12.97
N GLU A 455 -58.77 -3.60 13.88
CA GLU A 455 -59.78 -2.56 14.07
C GLU A 455 -59.13 -1.24 14.52
N GLY A 456 -59.37 -0.17 13.76
CA GLY A 456 -58.77 1.16 14.02
C GLY A 456 -57.28 1.27 13.68
N LEU A 457 -56.68 0.25 13.06
CA LEU A 457 -55.27 0.28 12.66
C LEU A 457 -55.11 1.06 11.35
N GLU A 458 -54.44 2.20 11.42
CA GLU A 458 -53.95 2.94 10.25
C GLU A 458 -52.44 2.77 10.15
N LEU A 459 -51.99 2.05 9.12
CA LEU A 459 -50.56 1.88 8.84
C LEU A 459 -50.04 3.03 7.95
N PRO A 460 -48.77 3.40 8.09
CA PRO A 460 -48.09 4.28 7.14
C PRO A 460 -48.19 3.76 5.71
N GLU A 461 -48.21 4.67 4.73
CA GLU A 461 -48.19 4.29 3.30
C GLU A 461 -46.90 3.56 2.93
N SER A 462 -45.78 3.89 3.56
CA SER A 462 -44.49 3.25 3.34
C SER A 462 -43.72 3.02 4.64
N ILE A 463 -43.05 1.86 4.73
CA ILE A 463 -42.23 1.47 5.89
C ILE A 463 -40.82 1.19 5.41
N GLY A 464 -39.82 1.83 6.02
CA GLY A 464 -38.42 1.70 5.63
C GLY A 464 -37.76 0.37 6.00
N GLY A 465 -38.27 -0.32 7.02
CA GLY A 465 -37.78 -1.62 7.48
C GLY A 465 -38.83 -2.73 7.38
N ASP A 466 -38.67 -3.75 8.22
CA ASP A 466 -39.64 -4.85 8.35
C ASP A 466 -40.95 -4.38 9.02
N LEU A 467 -42.05 -5.00 8.62
CA LEU A 467 -43.35 -4.91 9.29
C LEU A 467 -43.69 -6.28 9.88
N SER A 468 -43.82 -6.37 11.20
CA SER A 468 -44.30 -7.59 11.87
C SER A 468 -45.67 -7.39 12.47
N LEU A 469 -46.59 -8.28 12.11
CA LEU A 469 -47.94 -8.40 12.64
C LEU A 469 -48.17 -9.85 13.09
N GLY A 470 -47.19 -10.40 13.83
CA GLY A 470 -47.07 -11.83 14.06
C GLY A 470 -48.20 -12.46 14.87
N ASN A 471 -48.97 -11.66 15.61
CA ASN A 471 -50.08 -12.11 16.46
C ASN A 471 -51.47 -11.83 15.89
N LEU A 472 -51.58 -11.30 14.68
CA LEU A 472 -52.86 -11.23 13.99
C LEU A 472 -53.35 -12.65 13.65
N THR A 473 -54.59 -12.94 14.02
CA THR A 473 -55.28 -14.20 13.68
C THR A 473 -56.15 -14.06 12.43
N SER A 474 -56.48 -12.83 12.02
CA SER A 474 -57.24 -12.55 10.80
C SER A 474 -56.68 -11.32 10.08
N ALA A 475 -56.62 -11.38 8.74
CA ALA A 475 -56.26 -10.26 7.89
C ALA A 475 -57.48 -9.44 7.41
N LYS A 476 -58.69 -9.78 7.86
CA LYS A 476 -59.91 -9.12 7.40
C LYS A 476 -59.91 -7.66 7.82
N GLY A 477 -59.91 -6.76 6.83
CA GLY A 477 -59.88 -5.30 7.05
C GLY A 477 -58.47 -4.71 7.15
N LEU A 478 -57.42 -5.53 7.10
CA LEU A 478 -56.03 -5.07 7.07
C LEU A 478 -55.72 -4.39 5.73
N LYS A 479 -55.31 -3.13 5.78
CA LYS A 479 -54.69 -2.44 4.64
C LYS A 479 -53.19 -2.43 4.84
N LEU A 480 -52.46 -3.08 3.95
CA LEU A 480 -51.00 -3.10 3.98
C LEU A 480 -50.44 -1.79 3.42
N PRO A 481 -49.22 -1.37 3.86
CA PRO A 481 -48.47 -0.30 3.22
C PRO A 481 -48.26 -0.57 1.73
N GLU A 482 -48.15 0.49 0.93
CA GLU A 482 -47.78 0.42 -0.49
C GLU A 482 -46.36 -0.13 -0.68
N SER A 483 -45.45 0.20 0.24
CA SER A 483 -44.08 -0.31 0.23
C SER A 483 -43.56 -0.69 1.62
N ILE A 484 -42.82 -1.79 1.67
CA ILE A 484 -42.09 -2.27 2.86
C ILE A 484 -40.65 -2.51 2.40
N GLY A 485 -39.69 -1.82 3.02
CA GLY A 485 -38.27 -1.91 2.68
C GLY A 485 -37.61 -3.21 3.12
N GLY A 486 -38.23 -3.93 4.06
CA GLY A 486 -37.79 -5.22 4.57
C GLY A 486 -38.82 -6.34 4.40
N GLY A 487 -38.89 -7.25 5.37
CA GLY A 487 -39.82 -8.37 5.39
C GLY A 487 -41.19 -8.02 5.96
N LEU A 488 -42.24 -8.73 5.50
CA LEU A 488 -43.57 -8.72 6.08
C LEU A 488 -43.82 -10.02 6.87
N GLY A 489 -44.00 -9.92 8.18
CA GLY A 489 -44.28 -11.04 9.08
C GLY A 489 -45.76 -11.18 9.41
N LEU A 490 -46.40 -12.29 8.98
CA LEU A 490 -47.81 -12.61 9.22
C LEU A 490 -47.99 -14.05 9.76
N GLY A 491 -47.27 -14.41 10.82
CA GLY A 491 -47.04 -15.80 11.21
C GLY A 491 -48.23 -16.58 11.78
N ARG A 492 -49.34 -15.93 12.17
CA ARG A 492 -50.48 -16.57 12.87
C ARG A 492 -51.84 -16.39 12.19
N LEU A 493 -51.85 -15.91 10.95
CA LEU A 493 -53.08 -15.81 10.18
C LEU A 493 -53.66 -17.21 9.92
N THR A 494 -54.97 -17.37 10.17
CA THR A 494 -55.71 -18.61 9.92
C THR A 494 -56.75 -18.45 8.82
#